data_AF-A0A1V1TVH9-F1
#
_entry.id   AF-A0A1V1TVH9-F1
#
_cell.length_a   1.000
_cell.length_b   1.000
_cell.length_c   1.000
_cell.angle_alpha   90.00
_cell.angle_beta   90.00
_cell.angle_gamma   90.00
#
_symmetry.space_group_name_H-M   'P 1'
#
loop_
_entity.id
_entity.type
_entity.pdbx_description
1 polymer ?
#
loop_
_entity_poly.entity_id
_entity_poly.type
_entity_poly.pdbx_seq_one_letter_code
_entity_poly.pdbx_strand_id
1 'polypeptide(L)'
;MSPPSTQLTPPATASRLSSPPLPTPDSSSHQSPKRTALPTLPRSHQPRPTKKVCLEKQRGEKLDTDGLGVDATRPCTRCHKSGRTCRVARDPISYNSFKCGACISTKCSCSFSINNPGADYTRETLDTARQREEQKAVSRQRAMDARNKKKEEEVAEERLEIARILLSLREGVR
;
A
#
# COMPACT_ATOMS: atom_id res chain seq x y z
N MET A 1 -41.60 26.99 37.23
CA MET A 1 -42.09 25.95 36.30
C MET A 1 -40.90 25.04 36.03
N SER A 2 -40.94 23.82 36.56
CA SER A 2 -39.81 22.88 36.54
C SER A 2 -39.85 22.02 35.27
N PRO A 3 -38.70 21.70 34.64
CA PRO A 3 -38.68 20.81 33.49
C PRO A 3 -38.85 19.33 33.91
N PRO A 4 -39.41 18.47 33.04
CA PRO A 4 -39.59 17.06 33.34
C PRO A 4 -38.28 16.27 33.18
N SER A 5 -37.96 15.47 34.19
CA SER A 5 -36.85 14.51 34.23
C SER A 5 -37.07 13.36 33.24
N THR A 6 -36.15 13.21 32.28
CA THR A 6 -36.11 12.05 31.38
C THR A 6 -35.31 10.93 32.05
N GLN A 7 -35.98 9.82 32.37
CA GLN A 7 -35.34 8.61 32.91
C GLN A 7 -34.59 7.84 31.82
N LEU A 8 -33.36 7.43 32.15
CA LEU A 8 -32.49 6.54 31.38
C LEU A 8 -32.85 5.08 31.69
N THR A 9 -33.17 4.29 30.66
CA THR A 9 -33.25 2.82 30.74
C THR A 9 -31.87 2.19 30.41
N PRO A 10 -31.39 1.21 31.20
CA PRO A 10 -30.16 0.48 30.89
C PRO A 10 -30.40 -0.64 29.85
N PRO A 11 -29.35 -1.05 29.11
CA PRO A 11 -29.46 -1.99 28.00
C PRO A 11 -29.59 -3.46 28.44
N ALA A 12 -30.29 -4.22 27.60
CA ALA A 12 -30.54 -5.63 27.74
C ALA A 12 -29.25 -6.48 27.67
N THR A 13 -29.15 -7.38 28.65
CA THR A 13 -28.17 -8.44 28.81
C THR A 13 -28.28 -9.45 27.67
N ALA A 14 -27.31 -9.48 26.75
CA ALA A 14 -27.21 -10.53 25.74
C ALA A 14 -26.41 -11.72 26.29
N SER A 15 -27.12 -12.84 26.46
CA SER A 15 -26.65 -14.13 26.94
C SER A 15 -25.49 -14.68 26.10
N ARG A 16 -24.44 -15.10 26.81
CA ARG A 16 -23.35 -15.93 26.28
C ARG A 16 -23.89 -17.33 25.96
N LEU A 17 -23.95 -17.70 24.69
CA LEU A 17 -24.05 -19.10 24.27
C LEU A 17 -22.66 -19.74 24.38
N SER A 18 -22.56 -20.71 25.30
CA SER A 18 -21.42 -21.61 25.45
C SER A 18 -21.38 -22.60 24.29
N SER A 19 -20.29 -22.60 23.52
CA SER A 19 -20.01 -23.64 22.52
C SER A 19 -19.45 -24.90 23.21
N PRO A 20 -19.82 -26.11 22.76
CA PRO A 20 -19.24 -27.35 23.28
C PRO A 20 -17.79 -27.55 22.81
N PRO A 21 -16.92 -28.19 23.63
CA PRO A 21 -15.55 -28.48 23.24
C PRO A 21 -15.48 -29.59 22.18
N LEU A 22 -14.71 -29.34 21.11
CA LEU A 22 -14.36 -30.34 20.10
C LEU A 22 -13.37 -31.36 20.69
N PRO A 23 -13.49 -32.66 20.36
CA PRO A 23 -12.51 -33.68 20.74
C PRO A 23 -11.19 -33.48 19.98
N THR A 24 -10.09 -33.55 20.73
CA THR A 24 -8.72 -33.60 20.23
C THR A 24 -8.45 -34.92 19.52
N PRO A 25 -7.98 -34.93 18.26
CA PRO A 25 -7.51 -36.14 17.63
C PRO A 25 -6.11 -36.51 18.13
N ASP A 26 -5.97 -37.82 18.28
CA ASP A 26 -4.89 -38.58 18.88
C ASP A 26 -3.50 -38.31 18.29
N SER A 27 -2.50 -38.40 19.16
CA SER A 27 -1.08 -38.26 18.86
C SER A 27 -0.57 -39.47 18.08
N SER A 28 -0.70 -39.43 16.76
CA SER A 28 -0.02 -40.38 15.87
C SER A 28 1.43 -39.94 15.64
N SER A 29 2.33 -40.65 16.30
CA SER A 29 3.77 -40.54 16.21
C SER A 29 4.28 -40.89 14.80
N HIS A 30 4.35 -39.89 13.91
CA HIS A 30 5.09 -40.00 12.65
C HIS A 30 6.58 -39.69 12.89
N GLN A 31 7.40 -40.73 12.92
CA GLN A 31 8.85 -40.60 12.81
C GLN A 31 9.20 -39.97 11.45
N SER A 32 9.65 -38.72 11.49
CA SER A 32 10.18 -38.04 10.32
C SER A 32 11.54 -38.67 9.93
N PRO A 33 11.80 -38.95 8.65
CA PRO A 33 13.09 -39.46 8.21
C PRO A 33 14.19 -38.44 8.55
N LYS A 34 15.27 -38.92 9.18
CA LYS A 34 16.49 -38.15 9.47
C LYS A 34 17.04 -37.57 8.17
N ARG A 35 16.69 -36.32 7.87
CA ARG A 35 17.33 -35.54 6.80
C ARG A 35 18.75 -35.21 7.23
N THR A 36 19.72 -35.69 6.47
CA THR A 36 21.11 -35.25 6.48
C THR A 36 21.14 -33.72 6.49
N ALA A 37 21.78 -33.13 7.51
CA ALA A 37 21.92 -31.69 7.62
C ALA A 37 22.69 -31.18 6.39
N LEU A 38 22.01 -30.45 5.51
CA LEU A 38 22.68 -29.68 4.46
C LEU A 38 23.62 -28.66 5.12
N PRO A 39 24.81 -28.44 4.55
CA PRO A 39 25.74 -27.43 5.06
C PRO A 39 25.02 -26.08 5.14
N THR A 40 25.05 -25.49 6.33
CA THR A 40 24.50 -24.16 6.58
C THR A 40 25.37 -23.16 5.84
N LEU A 41 24.96 -22.78 4.63
CA LEU A 41 25.60 -21.70 3.89
C LEU A 41 25.60 -20.43 4.78
N PRO A 42 26.71 -19.68 4.84
CA PRO A 42 26.81 -18.49 5.67
C PRO A 42 25.68 -17.53 5.32
N ARG A 43 24.80 -17.35 6.30
CA ARG A 43 23.64 -16.48 6.24
C ARG A 43 24.11 -15.04 6.10
N SER A 44 23.47 -14.32 5.18
CA SER A 44 23.25 -12.86 5.21
C SER A 44 24.22 -11.96 4.43
N HIS A 45 24.15 -12.04 3.09
CA HIS A 45 24.17 -10.81 2.28
C HIS A 45 22.77 -10.17 2.34
N GLN A 46 22.43 -9.54 3.46
CA GLN A 46 21.26 -8.64 3.48
C GLN A 46 21.55 -7.51 2.49
N PRO A 47 20.68 -7.29 1.48
CA PRO A 47 20.86 -6.21 0.53
C PRO A 47 20.97 -4.89 1.29
N ARG A 48 22.07 -4.15 1.07
CA ARG A 48 22.22 -2.82 1.68
C ARG A 48 21.01 -1.97 1.28
N PRO A 49 20.38 -1.25 2.23
CA PRO A 49 19.23 -0.41 1.92
C PRO A 49 19.63 0.66 0.90
N THR A 50 18.81 0.84 -0.13
CA THR A 50 19.06 1.86 -1.16
C THR A 50 18.87 3.26 -0.58
N LYS A 51 19.52 4.28 -1.18
CA LYS A 51 19.36 5.69 -0.78
C LYS A 51 17.88 6.10 -0.68
N LYS A 52 17.05 5.66 -1.64
CA LYS A 52 15.59 5.89 -1.64
C LYS A 52 14.87 5.26 -0.46
N VAL A 53 15.34 4.11 0.04
CA VAL A 53 14.77 3.48 1.24
C VAL A 53 15.12 4.30 2.48
N CYS A 54 16.37 4.72 2.62
CA CYS A 54 16.80 5.56 3.74
C CYS A 54 16.06 6.90 3.78
N LEU A 55 15.88 7.57 2.63
CA LEU A 55 15.17 8.85 2.54
C LEU A 55 13.69 8.73 2.93
N GLU A 56 12.99 7.70 2.46
CA GLU A 56 11.60 7.46 2.86
C GLU A 56 11.50 7.11 4.35
N LYS A 57 12.47 6.34 4.88
CA LYS A 57 12.54 6.06 6.31
C LYS A 57 12.65 7.34 7.14
N GLN A 58 13.66 8.16 6.82
CA GLN A 58 13.89 9.44 7.48
C GLN A 58 12.67 10.35 7.34
N ARG A 59 12.09 10.44 6.14
CA ARG A 59 10.87 11.22 5.90
C ARG A 59 9.78 10.81 6.88
N GLY A 60 9.44 9.52 6.96
CA GLY A 60 8.46 9.00 7.91
C GLY A 60 8.76 9.35 9.38
N GLU A 61 10.03 9.24 9.80
CA GLU A 61 10.48 9.61 11.15
C GLU A 61 10.27 11.10 11.47
N LYS A 62 10.42 12.00 10.50
CA LYS A 62 10.18 13.45 10.72
C LYS A 62 8.75 13.77 11.13
N LEU A 63 7.77 12.94 10.76
CA LEU A 63 6.39 13.12 11.24
C LEU A 63 6.27 12.81 12.74
N ASP A 64 7.14 11.95 13.26
CA ASP A 64 7.14 11.57 14.66
C ASP A 64 7.96 12.54 15.53
N THR A 65 9.04 13.12 15.00
CA THR A 65 9.99 13.93 15.79
C THR A 65 9.89 15.44 15.58
N ASP A 66 9.66 15.90 14.36
CA ASP A 66 9.95 17.30 13.98
C ASP A 66 8.73 18.22 14.12
N GLY A 67 7.68 17.78 14.82
CA GLY A 67 6.40 18.52 14.93
C GLY A 67 5.64 18.67 13.60
N LEU A 68 6.17 18.11 12.51
CA LEU A 68 5.55 18.12 11.18
C LEU A 68 4.32 17.20 11.11
N GLY A 69 4.23 16.23 12.03
CA GLY A 69 3.08 15.34 12.14
C GLY A 69 2.02 15.82 13.13
N VAL A 70 0.78 15.50 12.84
CA VAL A 70 -0.36 15.58 13.77
C VAL A 70 -0.90 14.18 14.02
N ASP A 71 -1.45 13.95 15.21
CA ASP A 71 -2.11 12.69 15.50
C ASP A 71 -3.34 12.54 14.61
N ALA A 72 -3.47 11.35 14.01
CA ALA A 72 -4.62 11.03 13.19
C ALA A 72 -5.89 11.00 14.07
N THR A 73 -6.98 11.62 13.60
CA THR A 73 -8.29 11.55 14.27
C THR A 73 -8.76 10.12 14.45
N ARG A 74 -8.45 9.25 13.48
CA ARG A 74 -8.62 7.81 13.59
C ARG A 74 -7.35 7.13 13.09
N PRO A 75 -6.67 6.29 13.89
CA PRO A 75 -5.43 5.65 13.47
C PRO A 75 -5.65 4.74 12.25
N CYS A 76 -4.63 4.63 11.40
CA CYS A 76 -4.68 3.68 10.29
C CYS A 76 -4.78 2.23 10.82
N THR A 77 -5.31 1.32 10.01
CA THR A 77 -5.59 -0.08 10.42
C THR A 77 -4.37 -0.77 11.03
N ARG A 78 -3.17 -0.49 10.53
CA ARG A 78 -1.92 -1.07 11.03
C ARG A 78 -1.51 -0.47 12.38
N CYS A 79 -1.48 0.86 12.49
CA CYS A 79 -1.09 1.52 13.74
C CYS A 79 -2.07 1.19 14.88
N HIS A 80 -3.36 1.10 14.56
CA HIS A 80 -4.38 0.65 15.49
C HIS A 80 -4.10 -0.76 16.02
N LYS A 81 -3.85 -1.73 15.13
CA LYS A 81 -3.51 -3.12 15.52
C LYS A 81 -2.22 -3.23 16.33
N SER A 82 -1.23 -2.37 16.06
CA SER A 82 0.06 -2.39 16.73
C SER A 82 0.11 -1.55 18.01
N GLY A 83 -0.98 -0.86 18.37
CA GLY A 83 -1.01 0.08 19.51
C GLY A 83 -0.01 1.24 19.38
N ARG A 84 0.36 1.65 18.15
CA ARG A 84 1.32 2.75 17.94
C ARG A 84 0.58 4.04 17.62
N THR A 85 1.14 5.16 18.07
CA THR A 85 0.68 6.49 17.67
C THR A 85 0.73 6.61 16.15
N CYS A 86 -0.36 7.13 15.57
CA CYS A 86 -0.52 7.22 14.13
C CYS A 86 -0.44 8.69 13.72
N ARG A 87 0.76 9.15 13.32
CA ARG A 87 0.97 10.55 12.94
C ARG A 87 0.96 10.74 11.44
N VAL A 88 0.14 11.66 10.95
CA VAL A 88 0.07 12.08 9.53
C VAL A 88 0.64 13.48 9.37
N ALA A 89 1.04 13.86 8.17
CA ALA A 89 1.56 15.21 7.93
C ALA A 89 0.53 16.30 8.27
N ARG A 90 0.96 17.37 8.91
CA ARG A 90 0.11 18.56 9.13
C ARG A 90 -0.33 19.19 7.81
N ASP A 91 0.59 19.22 6.84
CA ASP A 91 0.31 19.61 5.46
C ASP A 91 0.62 18.44 4.51
N PRO A 92 -0.41 17.73 4.02
CA PRO A 92 -0.24 16.59 3.14
C PRO A 92 0.19 17.01 1.72
N ILE A 93 0.05 18.29 1.34
CA ILE A 93 0.38 18.82 0.02
C ILE A 93 1.88 19.01 -0.13
N SER A 94 2.52 19.73 0.81
CA SER A 94 3.98 19.85 0.84
C SER A 94 4.65 18.51 1.08
N TYR A 95 4.06 17.70 1.96
CA TYR A 95 4.58 16.39 2.26
C TYR A 95 4.28 15.36 1.16
N ASN A 96 3.40 15.64 0.19
CA ASN A 96 3.03 14.76 -0.92
C ASN A 96 2.64 13.34 -0.46
N SER A 97 1.90 13.23 0.65
CA SER A 97 1.33 11.96 1.12
C SER A 97 0.31 12.16 2.23
N PHE A 98 -0.72 11.29 2.24
CA PHE A 98 -1.65 11.11 3.36
C PHE A 98 -1.26 9.92 4.26
N LYS A 99 -0.15 9.22 3.97
CA LYS A 99 0.28 8.08 4.78
C LYS A 99 0.84 8.56 6.12
N CYS A 100 0.64 7.76 7.17
CA CYS A 100 1.27 8.04 8.45
C CYS A 100 2.78 7.75 8.45
N GLY A 101 3.53 8.39 9.35
CA GLY A 101 4.98 8.27 9.49
C GLY A 101 5.45 6.83 9.61
N ALA A 102 4.83 6.04 10.49
CA ALA A 102 5.15 4.63 10.68
C ALA A 102 4.98 3.77 9.42
N CYS A 103 3.96 4.04 8.61
CA CYS A 103 3.73 3.30 7.37
C CYS A 103 4.71 3.73 6.25
N ILE A 104 5.08 5.01 6.22
CA ILE A 104 6.11 5.52 5.31
C ILE A 104 7.46 4.90 5.67
N SER A 105 7.82 4.92 6.96
CA SER A 105 9.14 4.51 7.41
C SER A 105 9.40 3.02 7.23
N THR A 106 8.35 2.20 7.37
CA THR A 106 8.40 0.75 7.16
C THR A 106 8.03 0.32 5.74
N LYS A 107 7.76 1.27 4.82
CA LYS A 107 7.35 1.03 3.44
C LYS A 107 6.16 0.09 3.28
N CYS A 108 5.17 0.19 4.16
CA CYS A 108 3.99 -0.64 4.09
C CYS A 108 2.76 0.08 3.51
N SER A 109 1.67 -0.67 3.33
CA SER A 109 0.37 -0.11 3.02
C SER A 109 -0.16 0.66 4.23
N CYS A 110 -0.78 1.81 3.95
CA CYS A 110 -1.51 2.61 4.92
C CYS A 110 -2.96 2.68 4.44
N SER A 111 -3.92 2.62 5.34
CA SER A 111 -5.35 2.75 5.00
C SER A 111 -5.77 4.19 4.68
N PHE A 112 -4.88 5.17 4.92
CA PHE A 112 -5.15 6.56 4.58
C PHE A 112 -4.94 6.82 3.09
N SER A 113 -5.81 7.67 2.56
CA SER A 113 -5.85 8.11 1.18
C SER A 113 -6.43 9.52 1.13
N ILE A 114 -6.54 10.10 -0.06
CA ILE A 114 -7.21 11.39 -0.22
C ILE A 114 -8.68 11.38 0.24
N ASN A 115 -9.34 10.23 0.15
CA ASN A 115 -10.74 10.06 0.59
C ASN A 115 -10.86 9.70 2.08
N ASN A 116 -9.74 9.33 2.71
CA ASN A 116 -9.64 9.03 4.12
C ASN A 116 -8.31 9.59 4.65
N PRO A 117 -8.20 10.92 4.79
CA PRO A 117 -6.93 11.60 5.03
C PRO A 117 -6.26 11.29 6.38
N GLY A 118 -6.99 10.74 7.33
CA GLY A 118 -6.51 10.46 8.68
C GLY A 118 -6.50 11.67 9.62
N ALA A 119 -6.65 12.89 9.12
CA ALA A 119 -6.84 14.11 9.89
C ALA A 119 -7.86 15.03 9.20
N ASP A 120 -8.37 16.01 9.95
CA ASP A 120 -9.38 16.95 9.47
C ASP A 120 -8.71 18.11 8.71
N TYR A 121 -8.39 17.87 7.44
CA TYR A 121 -7.85 18.92 6.57
C TYR A 121 -8.94 19.84 6.03
N THR A 122 -8.55 21.06 5.67
CA THR A 122 -9.47 21.99 5.00
C THR A 122 -9.90 21.43 3.64
N ARG A 123 -11.10 21.82 3.21
CA ARG A 123 -11.63 21.46 1.88
C ARG A 123 -10.67 21.85 0.75
N GLU A 124 -10.09 23.03 0.83
CA GLU A 124 -9.09 23.53 -0.13
C GLU A 124 -7.86 22.62 -0.23
N THR A 125 -7.37 22.12 0.90
CA THR A 125 -6.24 21.18 0.94
C THR A 125 -6.60 19.88 0.22
N LEU A 126 -7.80 19.34 0.48
CA LEU A 126 -8.26 18.11 -0.16
C LEU A 126 -8.51 18.29 -1.66
N ASP A 127 -9.08 19.41 -2.07
CA ASP A 127 -9.32 19.73 -3.49
C ASP A 127 -8.00 19.89 -4.24
N THR A 128 -7.03 20.59 -3.66
CA THR A 128 -5.66 20.72 -4.22
C THR A 128 -4.98 19.35 -4.35
N ALA A 129 -5.11 18.49 -3.35
CA ALA A 129 -4.56 17.14 -3.41
C ALA A 129 -5.21 16.33 -4.55
N ARG A 130 -6.51 16.51 -4.77
CA ARG A 130 -7.28 15.76 -5.77
C ARG A 130 -6.87 16.15 -7.16
N GLN A 131 -6.80 17.45 -7.41
CA GLN A 131 -6.30 18.00 -8.69
C GLN A 131 -4.87 17.49 -8.99
N ARG A 132 -3.98 17.46 -7.98
CA ARG A 132 -2.63 16.91 -8.16
C ARG A 132 -2.63 15.42 -8.51
N GLU A 133 -3.51 14.62 -7.91
CA GLU A 133 -3.58 13.19 -8.21
C GLU A 133 -4.19 12.94 -9.60
N GLU A 134 -5.20 13.73 -9.99
CA GLU A 134 -5.78 13.70 -11.34
C GLU A 134 -4.75 14.08 -12.40
N GLN A 135 -3.97 15.15 -12.19
CA GLN A 135 -2.88 15.54 -13.08
C GLN A 135 -1.83 14.43 -13.22
N LYS A 136 -1.46 13.78 -12.10
CA LYS A 136 -0.55 12.62 -12.13
C LYS A 136 -1.17 11.45 -12.90
N ALA A 137 -2.46 11.19 -12.74
CA ALA A 137 -3.16 10.13 -13.47
C ALA A 137 -3.16 10.39 -14.98
N VAL A 138 -3.48 11.62 -15.39
CA VAL A 138 -3.41 12.03 -16.81
C VAL A 138 -1.99 11.92 -17.35
N SER A 139 -0.98 12.37 -16.61
CA SER A 139 0.42 12.25 -17.00
C SER A 139 0.86 10.79 -17.16
N ARG A 140 0.46 9.91 -16.23
CA ARG A 140 0.70 8.46 -16.31
C ARG A 140 0.02 7.84 -17.53
N GLN A 141 -1.22 8.21 -17.80
CA GLN A 141 -1.96 7.71 -18.96
C GLN A 141 -1.26 8.10 -20.26
N ARG A 142 -0.91 9.38 -20.43
CA ARG A 142 -0.15 9.86 -21.60
C ARG A 142 1.17 9.13 -21.79
N ALA A 143 1.89 8.84 -20.71
CA ALA A 143 3.14 8.10 -20.77
C ALA A 143 2.93 6.62 -21.19
N MET A 144 1.83 6.01 -20.78
CA MET A 144 1.45 4.66 -21.21
C MET A 144 1.05 4.65 -22.69
N ASP A 145 0.23 5.61 -23.12
CA ASP A 145 -0.21 5.74 -24.51
C ASP A 145 0.98 5.96 -25.45
N ALA A 146 1.94 6.82 -25.07
CA ALA A 146 3.16 7.04 -25.84
C ALA A 146 4.02 5.78 -25.96
N ARG A 147 4.11 4.97 -24.90
CA ARG A 147 4.83 3.69 -24.93
C ARG A 147 4.13 2.66 -25.80
N ASN A 148 2.80 2.60 -25.75
CA ASN A 148 2.01 1.70 -26.58
C ASN A 148 2.13 2.08 -28.06
N LYS A 149 1.99 3.36 -28.38
CA LYS A 149 2.18 3.88 -29.74
C LYS A 149 3.56 3.51 -30.30
N LYS A 150 4.63 3.69 -29.52
CA LYS A 150 5.98 3.30 -29.95
C LYS A 150 6.09 1.79 -30.25
N LYS A 151 5.47 0.94 -29.42
CA LYS A 151 5.45 -0.51 -29.65
C LYS A 151 4.63 -0.88 -30.89
N GLU A 152 3.52 -0.19 -31.14
CA GLU A 152 2.71 -0.40 -32.34
C GLU A 152 3.47 -0.01 -33.60
N GLU A 153 4.22 1.09 -33.57
CA GLU A 153 5.10 1.52 -34.66
C GLU A 153 6.22 0.51 -34.93
N GLU A 154 6.89 0.01 -33.88
CA GLU A 154 7.93 -1.04 -33.98
C GLU A 154 7.38 -2.33 -34.59
N VAL A 155 6.21 -2.78 -34.14
CA VAL A 155 5.54 -3.97 -34.71
C VAL A 155 5.10 -3.73 -36.16
N ALA A 156 4.66 -2.52 -36.50
CA ALA A 156 4.30 -2.17 -37.87
C ALA A 156 5.52 -2.19 -38.80
N GLU A 157 6.67 -1.69 -38.34
CA GLU A 157 7.94 -1.73 -39.07
C GLU A 157 8.41 -3.16 -39.29
N GLU A 158 8.37 -4.01 -38.26
CA GLU A 158 8.71 -5.44 -38.38
C GLU A 158 7.79 -6.16 -39.39
N ARG A 159 6.49 -5.86 -39.38
CA ARG A 159 5.53 -6.42 -40.34
C ARG A 159 5.82 -5.97 -41.77
N LEU A 160 6.19 -4.71 -41.97
CA LEU A 160 6.58 -4.20 -43.29
C LEU A 160 7.86 -4.85 -43.80
N GLU A 161 8.84 -5.09 -42.92
CA GLU A 161 10.07 -5.78 -43.28
C GLU A 161 9.82 -7.24 -43.67
N ILE A 162 9.01 -7.96 -42.90
CA ILE A 162 8.60 -9.34 -43.24
C ILE A 162 7.89 -9.36 -44.61
N ALA A 163 6.96 -8.43 -44.85
CA ALA A 163 6.26 -8.33 -46.12
C ALA A 163 7.21 -8.08 -47.29
N ARG A 164 8.22 -7.21 -47.11
CA ARG A 164 9.26 -6.93 -48.10
C ARG A 164 10.06 -8.20 -48.43
N ILE A 165 10.52 -8.94 -47.42
CA ILE A 165 11.28 -10.19 -47.59
C ILE A 165 10.45 -11.22 -48.38
N LEU A 166 9.17 -11.39 -48.02
CA LEU A 166 8.29 -12.34 -48.70
C LEU A 166 8.06 -11.99 -50.18
N LEU A 167 7.98 -10.70 -50.51
CA LEU A 167 7.88 -10.25 -51.91
C LEU A 167 9.15 -10.55 -52.69
N SER A 168 10.34 -10.24 -52.15
CA SER A 168 11.61 -10.54 -52.82
C SER A 168 11.82 -12.04 -53.06
N LEU A 169 11.45 -12.89 -52.10
CA LEU A 169 11.51 -14.35 -52.26
C LEU A 169 10.57 -14.85 -53.37
N ARG A 170 9.41 -14.23 -53.55
CA ARG A 170 8.47 -14.60 -54.62
C ARG A 170 9.02 -14.28 -56.01
N GLU A 171 9.75 -13.18 -56.15
CA GLU A 171 10.30 -12.73 -57.43
C GLU A 171 11.55 -13.51 -57.86
N GLY A 172 12.38 -13.95 -56.90
CA GLY A 172 13.60 -14.73 -57.18
C GLY A 172 13.41 -16.21 -57.49
N VAL A 173 12.17 -16.71 -57.55
CA VAL A 173 11.83 -18.12 -57.85
C VAL A 173 11.38 -18.31 -59.32
N ARG A 174 11.60 -17.31 -60.19
CA ARG A 174 11.40 -17.42 -61.64
C ARG A 174 12.73 -17.59 -62.37
#